data_AF-A0A960FNQ2-F1
#
_entry.id   AF-A0A960FNQ2-F1
#
_cell.length_a   1.000
_cell.length_b   1.000
_cell.length_c   1.000
_cell.angle_alpha   90.00
_cell.angle_beta   90.00
_cell.angle_gamma   90.00
#
_symmetry.space_group_name_H-M   'P 1'
#
loop_
_entity.id
_entity.type
_entity.pdbx_description
1 polymer ?
#
loop_
_entity_poly.entity_id
_entity_poly.type
_entity_poly.pdbx_seq_one_letter_code
_entity_poly.pdbx_strand_id
1 'polypeptide(L)'
;MTDATAAPRHTAQAWGATHRGAAVDASGVVTAHHGAVAPLGPLPVRDRATREAVEADTLRHGATLAQGAGARARAEAPDPLRTCFERDRDRILHAEAFRRLAGKTQVFLFPADHQRTRLTHALEVAQVAGAIARAAGLNLALTEAIALAHDCGHGPGGHASEEAFDVYLPEGFDHAVWGADVVAAPLNLCAET
;
A
#
# COMPACT_ATOMS: atom_id res chain seq x y z
N MET A 1 16.79 -27.21 -17.39
CA MET A 1 15.69 -27.82 -18.17
C MET A 1 15.02 -28.84 -17.26
N THR A 2 13.99 -28.44 -16.53
CA THR A 2 13.21 -29.37 -15.68
C THR A 2 12.30 -30.19 -16.57
N ASP A 3 12.45 -31.50 -16.51
CA ASP A 3 11.64 -32.47 -17.24
C ASP A 3 10.16 -32.31 -16.88
N ALA A 4 9.38 -31.78 -17.83
CA ALA A 4 7.94 -31.54 -17.68
C ALA A 4 7.10 -32.83 -17.72
N THR A 5 7.73 -34.00 -17.85
CA THR A 5 7.06 -35.30 -17.93
C THR A 5 7.09 -36.09 -16.62
N ALA A 6 7.79 -35.60 -15.59
CA ALA A 6 7.85 -36.27 -14.29
C ALA A 6 6.49 -36.19 -13.57
N ALA A 7 5.96 -37.35 -13.16
CA ALA A 7 4.73 -37.42 -12.37
C ALA A 7 4.86 -36.57 -11.08
N PRO A 8 3.84 -35.77 -10.72
CA PRO A 8 3.92 -34.91 -9.56
C PRO A 8 4.11 -35.74 -8.28
N ARG A 9 4.97 -35.24 -7.38
CA ARG A 9 5.25 -35.89 -6.09
C ARG A 9 3.97 -36.02 -5.28
N HIS A 10 3.87 -37.07 -4.46
CA HIS A 10 2.71 -37.34 -3.60
C HIS A 10 2.30 -36.11 -2.74
N THR A 11 3.26 -35.33 -2.24
CA THR A 11 2.99 -34.10 -1.50
C THR A 11 2.41 -32.97 -2.36
N ALA A 12 2.84 -32.85 -3.61
CA ALA A 12 2.28 -31.89 -4.56
C ALA A 12 0.87 -32.30 -5.01
N GLN A 13 0.63 -33.60 -5.16
CA GLN A 13 -0.71 -34.15 -5.43
C GLN A 13 -1.66 -33.95 -4.24
N ALA A 14 -1.20 -34.24 -3.02
CA ALA A 14 -1.97 -34.05 -1.79
C ALA A 14 -2.30 -32.57 -1.55
N TRP A 15 -1.34 -31.66 -1.78
CA TRP A 15 -1.56 -30.23 -1.72
C TRP A 15 -2.52 -29.76 -2.83
N GLY A 16 -2.31 -30.20 -4.07
CA GLY A 16 -3.21 -29.91 -5.20
C GLY A 16 -4.65 -30.37 -4.96
N ALA A 17 -4.84 -31.51 -4.30
CA ALA A 17 -6.16 -32.04 -3.94
C ALA A 17 -6.89 -31.21 -2.86
N THR A 18 -6.20 -30.33 -2.12
CA THR A 18 -6.86 -29.38 -1.19
C THR A 18 -7.50 -28.18 -1.90
N HIS A 19 -7.14 -27.95 -3.17
CA HIS A 19 -7.71 -26.89 -4.00
C HIS A 19 -8.87 -27.45 -4.84
N ARG A 20 -10.04 -26.80 -4.78
CA ARG A 20 -11.26 -27.23 -5.51
C ARG A 20 -11.15 -27.16 -7.04
N GLY A 21 -10.03 -26.69 -7.59
CA GLY A 21 -9.80 -26.46 -9.03
C GLY A 21 -9.11 -27.59 -9.80
N ALA A 22 -8.84 -28.75 -9.19
CA ALA A 22 -8.23 -29.88 -9.90
C ALA A 22 -9.17 -30.57 -10.90
N ALA A 23 -10.48 -30.32 -10.79
CA ALA A 23 -11.48 -30.66 -11.80
C ALA A 23 -12.39 -29.46 -12.00
N VAL A 24 -12.41 -28.90 -13.21
CA VAL A 24 -13.25 -27.76 -13.57
C VAL A 24 -14.70 -28.23 -13.51
N ASP A 25 -15.52 -27.67 -12.61
CA ASP A 25 -16.96 -27.89 -12.66
C ASP A 25 -17.58 -27.07 -13.81
N ALA A 26 -18.81 -27.43 -14.20
CA ALA A 26 -19.51 -26.79 -15.32
C ALA A 26 -19.80 -25.28 -15.12
N SER A 27 -19.54 -24.71 -13.93
CA SER A 27 -19.74 -23.29 -13.63
C SER A 27 -18.55 -22.42 -14.03
N GLY A 28 -17.36 -23.02 -14.27
CA GLY A 28 -16.14 -22.30 -14.62
C GLY A 28 -15.52 -21.52 -13.46
N VAL A 29 -16.00 -21.69 -12.22
CA VAL A 29 -15.49 -20.99 -11.03
C VAL A 29 -14.57 -21.90 -10.23
N VAL A 30 -13.31 -21.49 -10.08
CA VAL A 30 -12.31 -22.18 -9.26
C VAL A 30 -12.25 -21.55 -7.86
N THR A 31 -12.59 -22.30 -6.81
CA THR A 31 -12.47 -21.85 -5.41
C THR A 31 -11.21 -22.40 -4.74
N ALA A 32 -10.50 -21.58 -3.96
CA ALA A 32 -9.19 -21.93 -3.39
C ALA A 32 -9.21 -23.00 -2.28
N HIS A 33 -10.33 -23.16 -1.55
CA HIS A 33 -10.42 -24.09 -0.40
C HIS A 33 -11.74 -24.87 -0.38
N HIS A 34 -11.70 -26.13 0.06
CA HIS A 34 -12.87 -26.98 0.24
C HIS A 34 -13.83 -26.37 1.30
N GLY A 35 -15.06 -26.03 0.90
CA GLY A 35 -16.10 -25.52 1.81
C GLY A 35 -16.25 -24.01 1.86
N ALA A 36 -15.38 -23.25 1.18
CA ALA A 36 -15.62 -21.83 0.96
C ALA A 36 -16.74 -21.65 -0.08
N VAL A 37 -17.96 -21.42 0.39
CA VAL A 37 -19.09 -21.03 -0.46
C VAL A 37 -19.22 -19.52 -0.35
N ALA A 38 -18.83 -18.80 -1.41
CA ALA A 38 -19.12 -17.37 -1.55
C ALA A 38 -20.16 -17.25 -2.67
N PRO A 39 -21.47 -17.31 -2.38
CA PRO A 39 -22.51 -17.11 -3.38
C PRO A 39 -22.59 -15.61 -3.66
N LEU A 40 -21.58 -15.07 -4.32
CA LEU A 40 -21.65 -13.73 -4.88
C LEU A 40 -22.53 -13.86 -6.12
N GLY A 41 -23.82 -13.51 -5.97
CA GLY A 41 -24.65 -13.22 -7.14
C GLY A 41 -24.01 -12.09 -7.96
N PRO A 42 -24.45 -11.88 -9.22
CA PRO A 42 -23.95 -10.77 -10.03
C PRO A 42 -24.26 -9.45 -9.31
N LEU A 43 -23.25 -8.88 -8.65
CA LEU A 43 -23.31 -7.56 -8.07
C LEU A 43 -22.71 -6.58 -9.09
N PRO A 44 -23.36 -5.42 -9.32
CA PRO A 44 -22.76 -4.40 -10.15
C PRO A 44 -21.45 -3.94 -9.54
N VAL A 45 -20.44 -3.73 -10.38
CA VAL A 45 -19.18 -3.12 -9.96
C VAL A 45 -19.49 -1.74 -9.41
N ARG A 46 -19.09 -1.48 -8.16
CA ARG A 46 -19.20 -0.15 -7.57
C ARG A 46 -18.10 0.73 -8.14
N ASP A 47 -18.49 1.74 -8.90
CA ASP A 47 -17.59 2.73 -9.46
C ASP A 47 -17.04 3.69 -8.38
N ARG A 48 -16.09 4.54 -8.77
CA ARG A 48 -15.51 5.53 -7.87
C ARG A 48 -16.58 6.43 -7.23
N ALA A 49 -17.48 7.00 -8.03
CA ALA A 49 -18.47 7.96 -7.57
C ALA A 49 -19.40 7.38 -6.49
N THR A 50 -19.86 6.14 -6.69
CA THR A 50 -20.65 5.41 -5.68
C THR A 50 -19.86 5.21 -4.39
N ARG A 51 -18.56 4.90 -4.49
CA ARG A 51 -17.70 4.68 -3.32
C ARG A 51 -17.41 5.98 -2.57
N GLU A 52 -17.19 7.08 -3.27
CA GLU A 52 -17.02 8.43 -2.70
C GLU A 52 -18.30 8.88 -1.97
N ALA A 53 -19.48 8.62 -2.52
CA ALA A 53 -20.74 8.91 -1.87
C ALA A 53 -20.92 8.11 -0.55
N VAL A 54 -20.63 6.81 -0.57
CA VAL A 54 -20.64 5.99 0.65
C VAL A 54 -19.63 6.48 1.68
N GLU A 55 -18.44 6.89 1.24
CA GLU A 55 -17.42 7.46 2.12
C GLU A 55 -17.94 8.74 2.81
N ALA A 56 -18.56 9.66 2.05
CA ALA A 56 -19.13 10.89 2.57
C ALA A 56 -20.25 10.65 3.60
N ASP A 57 -21.05 9.59 3.43
CA ASP A 57 -22.14 9.24 4.34
C ASP A 57 -21.68 8.51 5.61
N THR A 58 -20.52 7.84 5.56
CA THR A 58 -20.09 6.91 6.63
C THR A 58 -18.92 7.41 7.46
N LEU A 59 -18.05 8.26 6.92
CA LEU A 59 -16.94 8.82 7.68
C LEU A 59 -17.43 9.84 8.71
N ARG A 60 -16.63 10.03 9.76
CA ARG A 60 -16.90 10.99 10.83
C ARG A 60 -16.96 12.40 10.24
N HIS A 61 -17.89 13.22 10.73
CA HIS A 61 -17.92 14.65 10.39
C HIS A 61 -16.55 15.31 10.58
N GLY A 62 -16.04 15.95 9.53
CA GLY A 62 -14.73 16.59 9.50
C GLY A 62 -13.57 15.68 9.04
N ALA A 63 -13.82 14.40 8.76
CA ALA A 63 -12.85 13.56 8.07
C ALA A 63 -12.65 14.07 6.63
N THR A 64 -11.40 14.03 6.14
CA THR A 64 -11.08 14.33 4.75
C THR A 64 -11.75 13.34 3.81
N LEU A 65 -12.44 13.83 2.79
CA LEU A 65 -13.16 13.00 1.83
C LEU A 65 -12.41 12.91 0.50
N ALA A 66 -12.39 11.73 -0.10
CA ALA A 66 -11.93 11.56 -1.47
C ALA A 66 -12.96 12.10 -2.46
N GLN A 67 -12.51 12.89 -3.43
CA GLN A 67 -13.41 13.53 -4.41
C GLN A 67 -12.79 13.57 -5.80
N GLY A 68 -13.41 12.87 -6.74
CA GLY A 68 -13.05 12.91 -8.16
C GLY A 68 -11.59 12.55 -8.40
N ALA A 69 -10.82 13.51 -8.92
CA ALA A 69 -9.40 13.31 -9.20
C ALA A 69 -8.53 13.60 -7.98
N GLY A 70 -9.05 14.30 -6.96
CA GLY A 70 -8.28 14.93 -5.89
C GLY A 70 -7.63 16.25 -6.32
N ALA A 71 -7.23 17.07 -5.35
CA ALA A 71 -6.51 18.32 -5.59
C ALA A 71 -5.02 18.02 -5.83
N ARG A 72 -4.55 18.16 -7.07
CA ARG A 72 -3.17 17.77 -7.47
C ARG A 72 -2.43 18.91 -8.14
N ALA A 73 -1.09 18.89 -8.05
CA ALA A 73 -0.24 19.85 -8.73
C ALA A 73 -0.39 19.80 -10.26
N ARG A 74 -0.52 18.59 -10.82
CA ARG A 74 -0.85 18.39 -12.25
C ARG A 74 -2.24 17.80 -12.36
N ALA A 75 -3.13 18.51 -13.07
CA ALA A 75 -4.50 18.06 -13.30
C ALA A 75 -4.52 16.74 -14.07
N GLU A 76 -5.40 15.83 -13.66
CA GLU A 76 -5.62 14.53 -14.30
C GLU A 76 -7.09 14.16 -14.22
N ALA A 77 -7.54 13.31 -15.15
CA ALA A 77 -8.90 12.78 -15.11
C ALA A 77 -9.07 11.85 -13.89
N PRO A 78 -10.29 11.79 -13.32
CA PRO A 78 -10.55 10.93 -12.18
C PRO A 78 -10.68 9.47 -12.65
N ASP A 79 -10.13 8.53 -11.87
CA ASP A 79 -10.12 7.10 -12.23
C ASP A 79 -11.55 6.51 -12.11
N PRO A 80 -12.01 5.67 -13.04
CA PRO A 80 -13.39 5.18 -13.01
C PRO A 80 -13.73 4.33 -11.77
N LEU A 81 -12.74 3.73 -11.11
CA LEU A 81 -12.95 2.74 -10.04
C LEU A 81 -12.32 3.14 -8.70
N ARG A 82 -11.11 3.72 -8.74
CA ARG A 82 -10.34 4.05 -7.55
C ARG A 82 -10.58 5.48 -7.10
N THR A 83 -10.65 5.68 -5.78
CA THR A 83 -10.68 7.03 -5.21
C THR A 83 -9.32 7.73 -5.37
N CYS A 84 -9.29 9.05 -5.21
CA CYS A 84 -8.04 9.82 -5.40
C CYS A 84 -6.92 9.38 -4.43
N PHE A 85 -7.24 9.06 -3.18
CA PHE A 85 -6.26 8.60 -2.19
C PHE A 85 -5.84 7.13 -2.38
N GLU A 86 -6.70 6.28 -2.93
CA GLU A 86 -6.29 4.93 -3.32
C GLU A 86 -5.25 4.96 -4.44
N ARG A 87 -5.41 5.87 -5.40
CA ARG A 87 -4.41 6.08 -6.45
C ARG A 87 -3.08 6.55 -5.86
N ASP A 88 -3.12 7.39 -4.84
CA ASP A 88 -1.90 7.89 -4.19
C ASP A 88 -1.17 6.78 -3.46
N ARG A 89 -1.91 5.98 -2.67
CA ARG A 89 -1.39 4.77 -2.04
C ARG A 89 -0.73 3.84 -3.06
N ASP A 90 -1.39 3.59 -4.19
CA ASP A 90 -0.85 2.74 -5.26
C ASP A 90 0.45 3.31 -5.85
N ARG A 91 0.51 4.63 -6.10
CA ARG A 91 1.70 5.31 -6.63
C ARG A 91 2.87 5.22 -5.66
N ILE A 92 2.63 5.42 -4.37
CA ILE A 92 3.65 5.31 -3.31
C ILE A 92 4.19 3.88 -3.28
N LEU A 93 3.31 2.86 -3.22
CA LEU A 93 3.70 1.45 -3.19
C LEU A 93 4.57 1.03 -4.38
N HIS A 94 4.33 1.62 -5.56
CA HIS A 94 5.08 1.31 -6.76
C HIS A 94 6.30 2.23 -6.99
N ALA A 95 6.47 3.27 -6.18
CA ALA A 95 7.57 4.21 -6.30
C ALA A 95 8.91 3.57 -5.95
N GLU A 96 9.97 3.99 -6.65
CA GLU A 96 11.33 3.56 -6.34
C GLU A 96 11.74 3.93 -4.91
N ALA A 97 11.31 5.10 -4.43
CA ALA A 97 11.60 5.57 -3.08
C ALA A 97 11.11 4.59 -1.99
N PHE A 98 9.88 4.09 -2.13
CA PHE A 98 9.31 3.10 -1.22
C PHE A 98 10.06 1.77 -1.30
N ARG A 99 10.40 1.30 -2.51
CA ARG A 99 11.19 0.07 -2.70
C ARG A 99 12.58 0.17 -2.06
N ARG A 100 13.23 1.33 -2.11
CA ARG A 100 14.54 1.57 -1.51
C ARG A 100 14.52 1.46 0.02
N LEU A 101 13.36 1.57 0.67
CA LEU A 101 13.24 1.36 2.13
C LEU A 101 13.64 -0.05 2.56
N ALA A 102 13.56 -1.05 1.67
CA ALA A 102 14.03 -2.41 1.95
C ALA A 102 15.54 -2.47 2.23
N GLY A 103 16.31 -1.54 1.66
CA GLY A 103 17.76 -1.44 1.86
C GLY A 103 18.17 -0.49 2.99
N LYS A 104 17.22 0.10 3.72
CA LYS A 104 17.48 1.04 4.81
C LYS A 104 17.13 0.40 6.15
N THR A 105 18.08 0.38 7.09
CA THR A 105 17.87 -0.19 8.42
C THR A 105 17.05 0.76 9.31
N GLN A 106 16.27 0.19 10.22
CA GLN A 106 15.58 0.92 11.29
C GLN A 106 16.36 0.73 12.61
N VAL A 107 17.28 1.65 12.91
CA VAL A 107 17.95 2.00 14.19
C VAL A 107 18.56 0.89 15.08
N PHE A 108 18.45 -0.42 14.79
CA PHE A 108 19.14 -1.44 15.61
C PHE A 108 19.89 -2.50 14.80
N LEU A 109 21.22 -2.40 14.82
CA LEU A 109 22.12 -3.54 14.61
C LEU A 109 22.18 -4.34 15.92
N PHE A 110 21.09 -5.01 16.30
CA PHE A 110 21.13 -6.00 17.38
C PHE A 110 21.52 -7.36 16.78
N PRO A 111 22.28 -8.24 17.47
CA PRO A 111 22.67 -9.57 16.95
C PRO A 111 21.51 -10.57 16.83
N ALA A 112 20.28 -10.07 16.62
CA ALA A 112 19.09 -10.87 16.34
C ALA A 112 18.93 -11.07 14.84
N ASP A 113 18.35 -12.21 14.49
CA ASP A 113 18.10 -12.71 13.14
C ASP A 113 17.00 -11.95 12.38
N HIS A 114 16.15 -11.19 13.06
CA HIS A 114 15.02 -10.45 12.46
C HIS A 114 15.15 -8.94 12.62
N GLN A 115 16.11 -8.32 11.94
CA GLN A 115 16.26 -6.87 11.94
C GLN A 115 15.17 -6.21 11.07
N ARG A 116 14.59 -5.13 11.60
CA ARG A 116 13.63 -4.30 10.85
C ARG A 116 14.36 -3.42 9.84
N THR A 117 13.81 -3.38 8.63
CA THR A 117 14.08 -2.34 7.64
C THR A 117 13.06 -1.21 7.78
N ARG A 118 13.34 -0.06 7.19
CA ARG A 118 12.34 1.02 7.06
C ARG A 118 11.12 0.58 6.27
N LEU A 119 11.27 -0.36 5.33
CA LEU A 119 10.12 -0.92 4.62
C LEU A 119 9.19 -1.68 5.57
N THR A 120 9.76 -2.59 6.37
CA THR A 120 8.96 -3.34 7.36
C THR A 120 8.36 -2.41 8.40
N HIS A 121 9.08 -1.36 8.81
CA HIS A 121 8.56 -0.33 9.70
C HIS A 121 7.36 0.41 9.08
N ALA A 122 7.48 0.91 7.84
CA ALA A 122 6.40 1.60 7.15
C ALA A 122 5.15 0.71 7.00
N LEU A 123 5.32 -0.59 6.77
CA LEU A 123 4.21 -1.55 6.73
C LEU A 123 3.53 -1.73 8.10
N GLU A 124 4.31 -1.82 9.19
CA GLU A 124 3.79 -1.88 10.56
C GLU A 124 3.04 -0.60 10.93
N VAL A 125 3.60 0.57 10.59
CA VAL A 125 2.98 1.89 10.81
C VAL A 125 1.68 2.00 10.02
N ALA A 126 1.65 1.62 8.75
CA ALA A 126 0.44 1.63 7.93
C ALA A 126 -0.66 0.72 8.50
N GLN A 127 -0.29 -0.45 9.01
CA GLN A 127 -1.25 -1.38 9.64
C GLN A 127 -1.87 -0.77 10.91
N VAL A 128 -1.04 -0.21 11.80
CA VAL A 128 -1.47 0.43 13.05
C VAL A 128 -2.31 1.68 12.75
N ALA A 129 -1.84 2.55 11.87
CA ALA A 129 -2.53 3.77 11.47
C ALA A 129 -3.89 3.45 10.84
N GLY A 130 -3.95 2.43 9.98
CA GLY A 130 -5.21 1.97 9.40
C GLY A 130 -6.19 1.41 10.44
N ALA A 131 -5.71 0.73 11.49
CA ALA A 131 -6.56 0.29 12.59
C ALA A 131 -7.14 1.47 13.37
N ILE A 132 -6.33 2.49 13.65
CA ILE A 132 -6.75 3.72 14.32
C ILE A 132 -7.77 4.48 13.46
N ALA A 133 -7.49 4.68 12.16
CA ALA A 133 -8.36 5.39 11.24
C ALA A 133 -9.75 4.72 11.12
N ARG A 134 -9.79 3.39 11.00
CA ARG A 134 -11.06 2.64 11.00
C ARG A 134 -11.87 2.86 12.27
N ALA A 135 -11.22 2.77 13.44
CA ALA A 135 -11.88 2.98 14.72
C ALA A 135 -12.34 4.43 14.92
N ALA A 136 -11.61 5.40 14.37
CA ALA A 136 -11.91 6.83 14.48
C ALA A 136 -12.90 7.35 13.42
N GLY A 137 -13.24 6.54 12.41
CA GLY A 137 -14.08 6.94 11.27
C GLY A 137 -13.38 7.93 10.33
N LEU A 138 -12.07 7.78 10.13
CA LEU A 138 -11.24 8.61 9.25
C LEU A 138 -11.01 7.93 7.88
N ASN A 139 -10.52 8.71 6.91
CA ASN A 139 -10.22 8.18 5.59
C ASN A 139 -9.03 7.20 5.65
N LEU A 140 -9.34 5.93 5.41
CA LEU A 140 -8.38 4.85 5.49
C LEU A 140 -7.31 4.93 4.39
N ALA A 141 -7.73 5.18 3.14
CA ALA A 141 -6.81 5.19 2.01
C ALA A 141 -5.78 6.34 2.13
N LEU A 142 -6.23 7.52 2.57
CA LEU A 142 -5.37 8.65 2.87
C LEU A 142 -4.39 8.32 4.01
N THR A 143 -4.90 7.76 5.10
CA THR A 143 -4.08 7.39 6.26
C THR A 143 -2.98 6.39 5.88
N GLU A 144 -3.34 5.34 5.12
CA GLU A 144 -2.38 4.34 4.66
C GLU A 144 -1.37 4.95 3.66
N ALA A 145 -1.80 5.83 2.76
CA ALA A 145 -0.90 6.52 1.84
C ALA A 145 0.18 7.31 2.58
N ILE A 146 -0.22 8.19 3.51
CA ILE A 146 0.70 9.00 4.33
C ILE A 146 1.64 8.08 5.13
N ALA A 147 1.09 7.06 5.80
CA ALA A 147 1.87 6.13 6.60
C ALA A 147 2.90 5.34 5.78
N LEU A 148 2.60 4.98 4.54
CA LEU A 148 3.55 4.30 3.66
C LEU A 148 4.64 5.24 3.13
N ALA A 149 4.31 6.52 2.92
CA ALA A 149 5.24 7.52 2.38
C ALA A 149 6.11 8.21 3.44
N HIS A 150 5.73 8.21 4.72
CA HIS A 150 6.37 9.04 5.75
C HIS A 150 7.89 8.91 5.82
N ASP A 151 8.39 7.70 5.55
CA ASP A 151 9.81 7.34 5.67
C ASP A 151 10.58 7.40 4.33
N CYS A 152 9.89 7.71 3.21
CA CYS A 152 10.48 7.69 1.87
C CYS A 152 11.63 8.70 1.70
N GLY A 153 11.61 9.81 2.45
CA GLY A 153 12.60 10.87 2.36
C GLY A 153 13.93 10.60 3.07
N HIS A 154 14.06 9.53 3.86
CA HIS A 154 15.32 9.29 4.57
C HIS A 154 16.51 9.08 3.64
N GLY A 155 17.63 9.74 3.94
CA GLY A 155 18.91 9.44 3.32
C GLY A 155 19.53 8.11 3.78
N PRO A 156 20.69 7.73 3.22
CA PRO A 156 21.45 6.55 3.66
C PRO A 156 21.86 6.63 5.13
N GLY A 157 21.63 5.57 5.92
CA GLY A 157 21.98 5.58 7.35
C GLY A 157 20.93 6.25 8.26
N GLY A 158 19.74 6.59 7.76
CA GLY A 158 18.65 7.12 8.57
C GLY A 158 18.98 8.53 9.09
N HIS A 159 18.74 8.81 10.38
CA HIS A 159 18.97 10.15 10.95
C HIS A 159 20.43 10.61 10.84
N ALA A 160 21.39 9.68 10.75
CA ALA A 160 22.78 10.05 10.51
C ALA A 160 22.98 10.78 9.16
N SER A 161 22.11 10.54 8.17
CA SER A 161 22.14 11.33 6.93
C SER A 161 21.67 12.76 7.11
N GLU A 162 20.75 13.02 8.05
CA GLU A 162 20.25 14.36 8.34
C GLU A 162 21.38 15.22 8.90
N GLU A 163 22.04 14.74 9.95
CA GLU A 163 23.23 15.40 10.51
C GLU A 163 24.36 15.55 9.48
N ALA A 164 24.59 14.55 8.64
CA ALA A 164 25.66 14.59 7.65
C ALA A 164 25.40 15.59 6.50
N PHE A 165 24.13 15.79 6.12
CA PHE A 165 23.77 16.71 5.03
C PHE A 165 23.50 18.14 5.50
N ASP A 166 23.18 18.36 6.77
CA ASP A 166 22.91 19.70 7.33
C ASP A 166 24.02 20.73 7.05
N VAL A 167 25.28 20.31 7.06
CA VAL A 167 26.41 21.23 6.79
C VAL A 167 26.51 21.67 5.32
N TYR A 168 25.81 20.99 4.41
CA TYR A 168 25.84 21.25 2.97
C TYR A 168 24.57 21.92 2.44
N LEU A 169 23.50 21.95 3.23
CA LEU A 169 22.20 22.51 2.86
C LEU A 169 21.87 23.66 3.83
N PRO A 170 21.84 24.93 3.38
CA PRO A 170 21.52 26.07 4.25
C PRO A 170 20.20 25.93 5.02
N GLU A 171 19.23 25.23 4.43
CA GLU A 171 17.91 24.93 4.99
C GLU A 171 17.87 23.66 5.88
N GLY A 172 18.95 22.88 5.91
CA GLY A 172 19.02 21.57 6.57
C GLY A 172 18.44 20.43 5.72
N PHE A 173 18.70 19.19 6.16
CA PHE A 173 18.11 17.99 5.59
C PHE A 173 17.12 17.36 6.57
N ASP A 174 15.83 17.59 6.34
CA ASP A 174 14.74 16.95 7.10
C ASP A 174 14.06 15.90 6.23
N HIS A 175 14.08 14.63 6.66
CA HIS A 175 13.54 13.54 5.86
C HIS A 175 12.03 13.66 5.58
N ALA A 176 11.26 14.30 6.46
CA ALA A 176 9.82 14.44 6.29
C ALA A 176 9.52 15.50 5.22
N VAL A 177 10.16 16.67 5.32
CA VAL A 177 10.01 17.75 4.33
C VAL A 177 10.53 17.32 2.97
N TRP A 178 11.74 16.75 2.91
CA TRP A 178 12.30 16.23 1.66
C TRP A 178 11.50 15.05 1.11
N GLY A 179 10.93 14.23 1.98
CA GLY A 179 10.01 13.14 1.62
C GLY A 179 8.80 13.64 0.85
N ALA A 180 8.12 14.67 1.36
CA ALA A 180 6.95 15.27 0.73
C ALA A 180 7.31 16.10 -0.52
N ASP A 181 8.23 17.05 -0.37
CA ASP A 181 8.42 18.12 -1.37
C ASP A 181 9.35 17.73 -2.51
N VAL A 182 10.23 16.74 -2.30
CA VAL A 182 11.23 16.32 -3.29
C VAL A 182 10.96 14.90 -3.76
N VAL A 183 10.82 13.95 -2.83
CA VAL A 183 10.72 12.53 -3.17
C VAL A 183 9.34 12.17 -3.71
N ALA A 184 8.27 12.68 -3.10
CA ALA A 184 6.90 12.40 -3.52
C ALA A 184 6.40 13.31 -4.65
N ALA A 185 7.00 14.49 -4.86
CA ALA A 185 6.57 15.46 -5.88
C ALA A 185 6.40 14.87 -7.31
N PRO A 186 7.28 13.98 -7.80
CA PRO A 186 7.10 13.35 -9.12
C PRO A 186 5.83 12.48 -9.20
N LEU A 187 5.34 11.94 -8.08
CA LEU A 187 4.19 11.04 -8.00
C LEU A 187 2.84 11.75 -8.19
N ASN A 188 2.80 13.08 -8.23
CA ASN A 188 1.58 13.87 -8.43
C ASN A 188 0.46 13.52 -7.44
N LEU A 189 0.78 13.32 -6.16
CA LEU A 189 -0.19 12.96 -5.12
C LEU A 189 -1.22 14.08 -4.89
N CYS A 190 -2.32 13.77 -4.21
CA CYS A 190 -3.25 14.81 -3.75
C CYS A 190 -2.56 15.69 -2.70
N ALA A 191 -2.93 16.96 -2.60
CA ALA A 191 -2.35 17.91 -1.65
C ALA A 191 -2.54 17.50 -0.18
N GLU A 192 -3.58 16.71 0.10
CA GLU A 192 -3.84 16.15 1.42
C GLU A 192 -2.93 14.97 1.79
N THR A 193 -2.33 14.30 0.79
CA THR A 193 -1.43 13.15 0.98
C THR A 193 0.01 13.61 1.09
#